data_AF-A0A372RNM7-F1
#
_entry.id   AF-A0A372RNM7-F1
#
_cell.length_a   1.000
_cell.length_b   1.000
_cell.length_c   1.000
_cell.angle_alpha   90.00
_cell.angle_beta   90.00
_cell.angle_gamma   90.00
#
_symmetry.space_group_name_H-M   'P 1'
#
loop_
_entity.id
_entity.type
_entity.pdbx_description
1 polymer ?
#
loop_
_entity_poly.entity_id
_entity_poly.type
_entity_poly.pdbx_seq_one_letter_code
_entity_poly.pdbx_strand_id
1 'polypeptide(L)'
;MAPEIFQGQKYTKASDIYSCGMIMWEFMTGRRPFWDRNHDIELIIEIFDGLRPPIVTNAPEGYIELMKECWDSNPDKRPTANDIYTRIREIRENEEKNSDNKDPTKIIESSDIGPVTTNHLGAIYKSRPLSGMINSAMSLRSLRSQSINLEKLKRSKLLFTNYLGRSIKREKLYENEGNYFLVNVYQFLNFII
;
A
#
# COMPACT_ATOMS: atom_id res chain seq x y z
N MET A 1 -7.05 5.64 -2.61
CA MET A 1 -8.12 5.28 -3.58
C MET A 1 -7.78 3.94 -4.20
N ALA A 2 -8.81 3.16 -4.54
CA ALA A 2 -8.66 1.79 -5.03
C ALA A 2 -8.18 1.71 -6.50
N PRO A 3 -7.46 0.65 -6.91
CA PRO A 3 -6.86 0.54 -8.24
C PRO A 3 -7.89 0.52 -9.38
N GLU A 4 -9.08 -0.04 -9.15
CA GLU A 4 -10.16 -0.06 -10.13
C GLU A 4 -10.71 1.34 -10.45
N ILE A 5 -10.68 2.27 -9.49
CA ILE A 5 -11.10 3.66 -9.73
C ILE A 5 -10.14 4.34 -10.70
N PHE A 6 -8.85 4.01 -10.66
CA PHE A 6 -7.86 4.52 -11.63
C PHE A 6 -8.01 3.94 -13.04
N GLN A 7 -8.87 2.92 -13.23
CA GLN A 7 -9.29 2.41 -14.55
C GLN A 7 -10.53 3.16 -15.10
N GLY A 8 -11.04 4.16 -14.37
CA GLY A 8 -12.30 4.83 -14.70
C GLY A 8 -13.55 4.02 -14.31
N GLN A 9 -13.42 2.98 -13.49
CA GLN A 9 -14.59 2.32 -12.90
C GLN A 9 -15.29 3.25 -11.90
N LYS A 10 -16.59 3.02 -11.69
CA LYS A 10 -17.39 3.80 -10.72
C LYS A 10 -16.98 3.45 -9.29
N TYR A 11 -17.16 4.40 -8.38
CA TYR A 11 -17.08 4.15 -6.94
C TYR A 11 -18.09 3.07 -6.52
N THR A 12 -17.65 2.18 -5.65
CA THR A 12 -18.42 1.09 -5.05
C THR A 12 -18.08 0.95 -3.58
N LYS A 13 -18.93 0.25 -2.82
CA LYS A 13 -18.63 -0.11 -1.42
C LYS A 13 -17.25 -0.77 -1.28
N ALA A 14 -16.85 -1.64 -2.21
CA ALA A 14 -15.53 -2.28 -2.20
C ALA A 14 -14.37 -1.28 -2.40
N SER A 15 -14.58 -0.17 -3.11
CA SER A 15 -13.58 0.90 -3.25
C SER A 15 -13.45 1.77 -1.98
N ASP A 16 -14.53 1.86 -1.20
CA ASP A 16 -14.52 2.48 0.14
C ASP A 16 -13.78 1.57 1.13
N ILE A 17 -14.01 0.25 1.08
CA ILE A 17 -13.29 -0.76 1.89
C ILE A 17 -11.78 -0.72 1.63
N TYR A 18 -11.34 -0.58 0.38
CA TYR A 18 -9.92 -0.37 0.07
C TYR A 18 -9.36 0.88 0.75
N SER A 19 -10.15 1.95 0.79
CA SER A 19 -9.78 3.19 1.46
C SER A 19 -9.77 3.04 2.98
N CYS A 20 -10.65 2.20 3.55
CA CYS A 20 -10.60 1.77 4.95
C CYS A 20 -9.30 1.00 5.26
N GLY A 21 -8.87 0.06 4.41
CA GLY A 21 -7.58 -0.64 4.58
C GLY A 21 -6.37 0.30 4.57
N MET A 22 -6.41 1.35 3.76
CA MET A 22 -5.38 2.41 3.77
C MET A 22 -5.42 3.26 5.04
N ILE A 23 -6.61 3.51 5.61
CA ILE A 23 -6.78 4.20 6.89
C ILE A 23 -6.29 3.32 8.05
N MET A 24 -6.58 2.02 8.05
CA MET A 24 -6.03 1.06 9.02
C MET A 24 -4.50 1.09 9.03
N TRP A 25 -3.85 1.19 7.86
CA TRP A 25 -2.39 1.30 7.77
C TRP A 25 -1.87 2.65 8.33
N GLU A 26 -2.58 3.75 8.08
CA GLU A 26 -2.23 5.06 8.65
C GLU A 26 -2.36 5.06 10.19
N PHE A 27 -3.37 4.39 10.75
CA PHE A 27 -3.46 4.16 12.20
C PHE A 27 -2.44 3.16 12.74
N MET A 28 -2.03 2.17 11.96
CA MET A 28 -0.99 1.22 12.36
C MET A 28 0.40 1.89 12.48
N THR A 29 0.68 2.89 11.64
CA THR A 29 2.02 3.47 11.48
C THR A 29 2.16 4.92 11.90
N GLY A 30 1.05 5.66 12.08
CA GLY A 30 1.07 7.12 12.19
C GLY A 30 1.47 7.85 10.90
N ARG A 31 1.48 7.17 9.75
CA ARG A 31 1.97 7.69 8.47
C ARG A 31 0.89 7.65 7.39
N ARG A 32 0.93 8.64 6.50
CA ARG A 32 0.19 8.56 5.24
C ARG A 32 0.71 7.36 4.43
N PRO A 33 -0.14 6.56 3.77
CA PRO A 33 0.31 5.57 2.79
C PRO A 33 1.24 6.21 1.77
N PHE A 34 2.40 5.59 1.56
CA PHE A 34 3.47 6.13 0.68
C PHE A 34 3.94 7.53 1.12
N TRP A 35 4.24 7.68 2.42
CA TRP A 35 4.73 8.93 3.04
C TRP A 35 6.11 9.38 2.52
N ASP A 36 6.88 8.45 1.96
CA ASP A 36 8.28 8.57 1.56
C ASP A 36 8.48 9.29 0.21
N ARG A 37 7.40 9.48 -0.56
CA ARG A 37 7.47 9.87 -1.98
C ARG A 37 6.33 10.78 -2.43
N ASN A 38 6.31 11.16 -3.70
CA ASN A 38 5.26 12.02 -4.26
C ASN A 38 3.93 11.27 -4.40
N HIS A 39 2.83 11.95 -4.05
CA HIS A 39 1.48 11.52 -4.44
C HIS A 39 1.16 12.10 -5.83
N ASP A 40 1.73 11.49 -6.88
CA ASP A 40 1.60 11.92 -8.27
C ASP A 40 1.10 10.78 -9.20
N ILE A 41 1.34 10.93 -10.51
CA ILE A 41 0.89 9.99 -11.55
C ILE A 41 1.73 8.70 -11.53
N GLU A 42 2.98 8.75 -11.08
CA GLU A 42 3.86 7.58 -11.01
C GLU A 42 3.35 6.60 -9.96
N LEU A 43 3.06 7.11 -8.77
CA LEU A 43 2.53 6.32 -7.66
C LEU A 43 1.18 5.67 -8.00
N ILE A 44 0.35 6.32 -8.82
CA ILE A 44 -0.92 5.74 -9.31
C ILE A 44 -0.66 4.51 -10.19
N ILE A 45 0.36 4.56 -11.06
CA ILE A 45 0.74 3.44 -11.92
C ILE A 45 1.30 2.29 -11.08
N GLU A 46 2.15 2.58 -10.09
CA GLU A 46 2.69 1.54 -9.20
C GLU A 46 1.60 0.88 -8.34
N ILE A 47 0.66 1.64 -7.78
CA ILE A 47 -0.50 1.10 -7.01
C ILE A 47 -1.38 0.19 -7.89
N PHE A 48 -1.60 0.57 -9.14
CA PHE A 48 -2.28 -0.26 -10.14
C PHE A 48 -1.51 -1.58 -10.35
N ASP A 49 -0.19 -1.48 -10.57
CA ASP A 49 0.69 -2.62 -10.86
C ASP A 49 0.99 -3.50 -9.63
N GLY A 50 0.38 -3.20 -8.48
CA GLY A 50 0.34 -4.06 -7.29
C GLY A 50 1.02 -3.51 -6.06
N LEU A 51 1.62 -2.30 -6.12
CA LEU A 51 2.27 -1.68 -4.97
C LEU A 51 1.28 -1.51 -3.80
N ARG A 52 1.75 -1.80 -2.59
CA ARG A 52 1.06 -1.56 -1.32
C ARG A 52 2.03 -0.94 -0.31
N PRO A 53 1.54 -0.21 0.70
CA PRO A 53 2.38 0.26 1.80
C PRO A 53 3.07 -0.92 2.51
N PRO A 54 4.33 -0.77 2.95
CA PRO A 54 5.08 -1.87 3.56
C PRO A 54 4.50 -2.24 4.94
N ILE A 55 4.63 -3.51 5.33
CA ILE A 55 4.30 -3.96 6.70
C ILE A 55 5.57 -3.83 7.54
N VAL A 56 5.61 -2.77 8.35
CA VAL A 56 6.82 -2.24 9.00
C VAL A 56 6.83 -2.42 10.52
N THR A 57 5.66 -2.55 11.14
CA THR A 57 5.43 -2.81 12.57
C THR A 57 4.53 -4.04 12.72
N ASN A 58 4.49 -4.64 13.91
CA ASN A 58 3.40 -5.50 14.30
C ASN A 58 2.14 -4.68 14.70
N ALA A 59 1.05 -5.40 14.91
CA ALA A 59 -0.21 -4.95 15.47
C ALA A 59 -0.86 -6.17 16.18
N PRO A 60 -1.99 -6.02 16.89
CA PRO A 60 -2.74 -7.15 17.44
C PRO A 60 -3.08 -8.22 16.41
N GLU A 61 -3.31 -9.45 16.89
CA GLU A 61 -3.63 -10.61 16.05
C GLU A 61 -4.80 -10.34 15.10
N GLY A 62 -4.74 -10.86 13.88
CA GLY A 62 -5.75 -10.62 12.82
C GLY A 62 -5.77 -9.22 12.21
N TYR A 63 -5.25 -8.17 12.87
CA TYR A 63 -5.34 -6.78 12.38
C TYR A 63 -4.65 -6.59 11.02
N ILE A 64 -3.42 -7.09 10.89
CA ILE A 64 -2.63 -6.99 9.64
C ILE A 64 -3.26 -7.81 8.51
N GLU A 65 -3.98 -8.88 8.83
CA GLU A 65 -4.66 -9.73 7.85
C GLU A 65 -5.93 -9.07 7.34
N LEU A 66 -6.78 -8.57 8.24
CA LEU A 66 -7.96 -7.77 7.90
C LEU A 66 -7.60 -6.54 7.05
N MET A 67 -6.55 -5.81 7.43
CA MET A 67 -6.02 -4.68 6.65
C MET A 67 -5.59 -5.09 5.23
N LYS A 68 -4.98 -6.29 5.08
CA LYS A 68 -4.57 -6.82 3.77
C LYS A 68 -5.74 -7.26 2.91
N GLU A 69 -6.76 -7.87 3.50
CA GLU A 69 -8.01 -8.22 2.78
C GLU A 69 -8.73 -6.96 2.30
N CYS A 70 -8.82 -5.92 3.14
CA CYS A 70 -9.42 -4.64 2.78
C CYS A 70 -8.82 -4.04 1.51
N TRP A 71 -7.50 -4.14 1.29
CA TRP A 71 -6.81 -3.55 0.13
C TRP A 71 -6.47 -4.54 -1.00
N ASP A 72 -7.12 -5.71 -1.09
CA ASP A 72 -6.91 -6.67 -2.19
C ASP A 72 -7.14 -6.00 -3.57
N SER A 73 -6.35 -6.39 -4.56
CA SER A 73 -6.49 -5.89 -5.94
C SER A 73 -7.80 -6.32 -6.60
N ASN A 74 -8.41 -7.43 -6.18
CA ASN A 74 -9.77 -7.82 -6.57
C ASN A 74 -10.79 -7.21 -5.59
N PRO A 75 -11.72 -6.33 -6.04
CA PRO A 75 -12.82 -5.84 -5.22
C PRO A 75 -13.67 -6.93 -4.56
N ASP A 76 -13.88 -8.07 -5.23
CA ASP A 76 -14.77 -9.15 -4.76
C ASP A 76 -14.18 -9.97 -3.60
N LYS A 77 -12.89 -9.80 -3.30
CA LYS A 77 -12.22 -10.43 -2.16
C LYS A 77 -12.24 -9.57 -0.88
N ARG A 78 -12.65 -8.31 -0.99
CA ARG A 78 -12.61 -7.36 0.13
C ARG A 78 -13.78 -7.65 1.10
N PRO A 79 -13.57 -7.61 2.42
CA PRO A 79 -14.61 -7.85 3.41
C PRO A 79 -15.71 -6.79 3.33
N THR A 80 -16.90 -7.08 3.83
CA THR A 80 -17.92 -6.04 4.00
C THR A 80 -17.60 -5.17 5.22
N ALA A 81 -18.19 -3.97 5.29
CA ALA A 81 -18.06 -3.10 6.46
C ALA A 81 -18.56 -3.77 7.76
N ASN A 82 -19.51 -4.72 7.67
CA ASN A 82 -19.98 -5.49 8.81
C ASN A 82 -18.94 -6.51 9.30
N ASP A 83 -18.20 -7.13 8.39
CA ASP A 83 -17.16 -8.10 8.72
C ASP A 83 -15.94 -7.40 9.34
N ILE A 84 -15.59 -6.21 8.81
CA ILE A 84 -14.59 -5.32 9.40
C ILE A 84 -15.00 -4.93 10.82
N TYR A 85 -16.22 -4.43 11.02
CA TYR A 85 -16.71 -4.04 12.35
C TYR A 85 -16.67 -5.22 13.34
N THR A 86 -17.17 -6.39 12.94
CA THR A 86 -17.19 -7.60 13.75
C THR A 86 -15.78 -8.00 14.18
N ARG A 87 -14.85 -8.13 13.22
CA ARG A 87 -13.46 -8.52 13.50
C ARG A 87 -12.69 -7.46 14.28
N ILE A 88 -12.89 -6.17 14.05
CA ILE A 88 -12.26 -5.11 14.85
C ILE A 88 -12.73 -5.16 16.30
N ARG A 89 -14.02 -5.47 16.55
CA ARG A 89 -14.54 -5.67 17.91
C ARG A 89 -13.91 -6.91 18.55
N GLU A 90 -13.84 -8.04 17.86
CA GLU A 90 -13.20 -9.27 18.34
C GLU A 90 -11.72 -9.06 18.69
N ILE A 91 -10.97 -8.34 17.85
CA ILE A 91 -9.56 -7.95 18.10
C ILE A 91 -9.46 -7.10 19.37
N ARG A 92 -10.35 -6.12 19.55
CA ARG A 92 -10.34 -5.26 20.74
C ARG A 92 -10.70 -6.03 22.01
N GLU A 93 -11.75 -6.84 21.98
CA GLU A 93 -12.16 -7.71 23.09
C GLU A 93 -11.03 -8.68 23.50
N ASN A 94 -10.19 -9.12 22.55
CA ASN A 94 -9.05 -9.98 22.84
C ASN A 94 -7.86 -9.19 23.42
N GLU A 95 -7.56 -7.99 22.93
CA GLU A 95 -6.55 -7.12 23.55
C GLU A 95 -6.93 -6.64 24.96
N GLU A 96 -8.22 -6.44 25.24
CA GLU A 96 -8.75 -6.21 26.59
C GLU A 96 -8.40 -7.39 27.52
N LYS A 97 -8.75 -8.62 27.13
CA LYS A 97 -8.42 -9.86 27.88
C LYS A 97 -6.90 -10.08 28.03
N ASN A 98 -6.12 -9.78 26.99
CA ASN A 98 -4.65 -9.88 27.02
C ASN A 98 -4.05 -8.89 28.03
N SER A 99 -4.62 -7.68 28.12
CA SER A 99 -4.22 -6.66 29.09
C SER A 99 -4.50 -7.08 30.53
N ASP A 100 -5.69 -7.63 30.81
CA ASP A 100 -6.04 -8.18 32.13
C ASP A 100 -5.11 -9.33 32.56
N ASN A 101 -4.76 -10.21 31.61
CA ASN A 101 -3.79 -11.29 31.80
C ASN A 101 -2.32 -10.82 31.83
N LYS A 102 -2.06 -9.51 31.69
CA LYS A 102 -0.74 -8.86 31.69
C LYS A 102 0.19 -9.25 30.53
N ASP A 103 -0.36 -9.71 29.41
CA ASP A 103 0.39 -9.94 28.17
C ASP A 103 -0.23 -9.22 26.95
N PRO A 104 -0.42 -7.88 26.99
CA PRO A 104 -0.94 -7.10 25.87
C PRO A 104 0.01 -7.12 24.67
N THR A 105 -0.50 -6.85 23.46
CA THR A 105 0.34 -6.78 22.25
C THR A 105 1.35 -5.63 22.38
N LYS A 106 2.63 -6.02 22.51
CA LYS A 106 3.77 -5.11 22.60
C LYS A 106 4.08 -4.59 21.19
N ILE A 107 3.72 -3.34 20.93
CA ILE A 107 3.97 -2.67 19.64
C ILE A 107 5.48 -2.41 19.48
N ILE A 108 6.03 -2.77 18.31
CA ILE A 108 7.47 -2.74 18.01
C ILE A 108 7.76 -1.57 17.08
N GLU A 109 8.53 -0.58 17.55
CA GLU A 109 8.95 0.54 16.69
C GLU A 109 9.81 0.07 15.51
N SER A 110 9.51 0.63 14.34
CA SER A 110 10.18 0.27 13.09
C SER A 110 11.29 1.25 12.75
N SER A 111 12.49 0.71 12.51
CA SER A 111 13.62 1.45 11.94
C SER A 111 13.32 2.03 10.56
N ASP A 112 12.41 1.42 9.82
CA ASP A 112 12.24 1.66 8.38
C ASP A 112 11.22 2.80 8.11
N ILE A 113 10.52 3.23 9.16
CA ILE A 113 9.57 4.35 9.09
C ILE A 113 10.28 5.70 9.32
N GLY A 114 11.33 5.75 10.15
CA GLY A 114 11.90 7.02 10.62
C GLY A 114 10.93 7.85 11.49
N PRO A 115 11.31 9.06 11.96
CA PRO A 115 10.49 9.85 12.88
C PRO A 115 9.29 10.49 12.17
N VAL A 116 8.08 10.38 12.73
CA VAL A 116 6.76 10.74 12.13
C VAL A 116 6.70 12.09 11.37
N THR A 117 7.58 13.05 11.70
CA THR A 117 7.72 14.35 11.04
C THR A 117 8.29 14.29 9.62
N THR A 118 8.93 13.20 9.17
CA THR A 118 9.69 13.10 7.91
C THR A 118 8.86 12.83 6.64
N ASN A 119 7.55 13.10 6.66
CA ASN A 119 6.71 12.90 5.47
C ASN A 119 7.20 13.74 4.29
N HIS A 120 7.37 13.12 3.12
CA HIS A 120 7.82 13.78 1.90
C HIS A 120 6.88 14.94 1.53
N LEU A 121 7.44 16.08 1.08
CA LEU A 121 6.67 17.29 0.78
C LEU A 121 5.62 17.09 -0.34
N GLY A 122 5.75 16.04 -1.14
CA GLY A 122 4.77 15.62 -2.14
C GLY A 122 3.68 14.65 -1.63
N ALA A 123 3.80 14.07 -0.43
CA ALA A 123 2.87 13.13 0.18
C ALA A 123 1.66 13.86 0.82
N ILE A 124 0.97 14.68 0.02
CA ILE A 124 -0.09 15.57 0.48
C ILE A 124 -1.47 15.11 0.00
N TYR A 125 -2.38 14.92 0.96
CA TYR A 125 -3.82 14.88 0.72
C TYR A 125 -4.32 16.24 0.22
N LYS A 126 -4.45 16.36 -1.10
CA LYS A 126 -5.03 17.53 -1.78
C LYS A 126 -6.06 17.11 -2.82
N SER A 127 -7.23 17.74 -2.79
CA SER A 127 -8.26 17.59 -3.82
C SER A 127 -7.72 17.98 -5.19
N ARG A 128 -7.99 17.16 -6.21
CA ARG A 128 -7.60 17.35 -7.61
C ARG A 128 -8.69 16.77 -8.53
N PRO A 129 -8.93 17.33 -9.72
CA PRO A 129 -9.82 16.73 -10.72
C PRO A 129 -9.32 15.33 -11.13
N LEU A 130 -10.01 14.30 -10.66
CA LEU A 130 -9.58 12.90 -10.76
C LEU A 130 -9.47 12.42 -12.22
N SER A 131 -10.40 12.84 -13.09
CA SER A 131 -10.42 12.49 -14.51
C SER A 131 -9.12 12.87 -15.24
N GLY A 132 -8.53 14.02 -14.91
CA GLY A 132 -7.24 14.45 -15.46
C GLY A 132 -6.10 13.49 -15.06
N MET A 133 -6.01 13.16 -13.77
CA MET A 133 -4.98 12.24 -13.26
C MET A 133 -5.12 10.83 -13.83
N ILE A 134 -6.36 10.32 -13.93
CA ILE A 134 -6.68 9.01 -14.53
C ILE A 134 -6.23 8.97 -16.00
N ASN A 135 -6.62 9.97 -16.80
CA ASN A 135 -6.27 10.03 -18.21
C ASN A 135 -4.74 10.09 -18.41
N SER A 136 -4.02 10.88 -17.59
CA SER A 136 -2.56 10.93 -17.63
C SER A 136 -1.91 9.60 -17.22
N ALA A 137 -2.38 8.95 -16.16
CA ALA A 137 -1.85 7.67 -15.69
C ALA A 137 -2.06 6.55 -16.72
N MET A 138 -3.27 6.41 -17.27
CA MET A 138 -3.56 5.42 -18.32
C MET A 138 -2.75 5.69 -19.59
N SER A 139 -2.60 6.95 -20.00
CA SER A 139 -1.80 7.33 -21.18
C SER A 139 -0.31 6.99 -20.98
N LEU A 140 0.26 7.35 -19.83
CA LEU A 140 1.66 7.05 -19.50
C LEU A 140 1.91 5.54 -19.37
N ARG A 141 1.00 4.78 -18.73
CA ARG A 141 1.08 3.32 -18.60
C ARG A 141 0.91 2.61 -19.96
N SER A 142 0.08 3.15 -20.86
CA SER A 142 -0.03 2.68 -22.24
C SER A 142 1.25 2.95 -23.04
N LEU A 143 1.79 4.18 -23.01
CA LEU A 143 3.06 4.54 -23.64
C LEU A 143 4.23 3.68 -23.11
N ARG A 144 4.26 3.38 -21.81
CA ARG A 144 5.22 2.44 -21.20
C ARG A 144 5.01 1.01 -21.68
N SER A 145 3.77 0.54 -21.79
CA SER A 145 3.49 -0.80 -22.32
C SER A 145 3.92 -0.91 -23.78
N GLN A 146 3.73 0.14 -24.58
CA GLN A 146 4.18 0.23 -25.97
C GLN A 146 5.71 0.31 -26.07
N SER A 147 6.37 1.13 -25.26
CA SER A 147 7.84 1.24 -25.27
C SER A 147 8.52 -0.01 -24.71
N ILE A 148 7.96 -0.66 -23.69
CA ILE A 148 8.40 -1.98 -23.21
C ILE A 148 8.20 -3.04 -24.29
N ASN A 149 7.07 -3.05 -25.01
CA ASN A 149 6.89 -3.98 -26.14
C ASN A 149 7.85 -3.67 -27.30
N LEU A 150 8.13 -2.39 -27.60
CA LEU A 150 9.09 -2.00 -28.62
C LEU A 150 10.53 -2.34 -28.21
N GLU A 151 10.91 -2.14 -26.94
CA GLU A 151 12.20 -2.57 -26.40
C GLU A 151 12.28 -4.09 -26.26
N LYS A 152 11.17 -4.80 -26.01
CA LYS A 152 11.10 -6.27 -26.03
C LYS A 152 11.19 -6.82 -27.46
N LEU A 153 10.72 -6.07 -28.46
CA LEU A 153 10.86 -6.38 -29.89
C LEU A 153 12.26 -6.04 -30.43
N LYS A 154 12.85 -4.92 -30.00
CA LYS A 154 14.28 -4.60 -30.22
C LYS A 154 15.15 -5.64 -29.54
N ARG A 155 14.86 -6.01 -28.29
CA ARG A 155 15.57 -7.06 -27.55
C ARG A 155 15.32 -8.46 -28.12
N SER A 156 14.17 -8.77 -28.72
CA SER A 156 13.99 -10.07 -29.39
C SER A 156 14.77 -10.13 -30.71
N LYS A 157 14.83 -9.02 -31.47
CA LYS A 157 15.74 -8.88 -32.61
C LYS A 157 17.22 -8.93 -32.17
N LEU A 158 17.58 -8.27 -31.07
CA LEU A 158 18.93 -8.28 -30.51
C LEU A 158 19.27 -9.65 -29.89
N LEU A 159 18.31 -10.39 -29.35
CA LEU A 159 18.50 -11.77 -28.90
C LEU A 159 18.60 -12.73 -30.08
N PHE A 160 17.94 -12.45 -31.21
CA PHE A 160 18.13 -13.19 -32.46
C PHE A 160 19.55 -12.96 -33.01
N THR A 161 20.08 -11.73 -32.98
CA THR A 161 21.50 -11.48 -33.33
C THR A 161 22.48 -12.00 -32.27
N ASN A 162 22.13 -11.94 -30.98
CA ASN A 162 23.00 -12.39 -29.88
C ASN A 162 22.86 -13.90 -29.59
N TYR A 163 21.94 -14.61 -30.24
CA TYR A 163 22.02 -16.07 -30.33
C TYR A 163 23.28 -16.51 -31.13
N LEU A 164 23.84 -15.59 -31.92
CA LEU A 164 25.15 -15.69 -32.58
C LEU A 164 26.30 -15.10 -31.72
N GLY A 165 26.07 -14.66 -30.46
CA GLY A 165 27.07 -13.97 -29.61
C GLY A 165 26.80 -14.04 -28.09
N ARG A 166 27.61 -14.83 -27.36
CA ARG A 166 27.38 -15.31 -25.97
C ARG A 166 27.58 -14.30 -24.80
N SER A 167 26.57 -14.24 -23.90
CA SER A 167 26.64 -14.41 -22.41
C SER A 167 27.21 -13.32 -21.43
N ILE A 168 26.86 -13.46 -20.12
CA ILE A 168 27.30 -12.71 -18.86
C ILE A 168 26.49 -11.41 -18.56
N LYS A 169 26.01 -10.96 -17.35
CA LYS A 169 26.16 -11.13 -15.84
C LYS A 169 27.14 -10.13 -15.14
N ARG A 170 26.99 -9.55 -13.92
CA ARG A 170 25.96 -9.31 -12.84
C ARG A 170 26.52 -8.17 -11.90
N GLU A 171 25.91 -7.60 -10.83
CA GLU A 171 24.52 -7.14 -10.47
C GLU A 171 24.39 -6.84 -8.93
N LYS A 172 23.69 -5.74 -8.54
CA LYS A 172 23.01 -5.43 -7.23
C LYS A 172 23.78 -4.85 -6.01
N LEU A 173 23.02 -4.60 -4.90
CA LEU A 173 23.36 -4.25 -3.48
C LEU A 173 23.53 -2.74 -3.13
N TYR A 174 23.13 -2.15 -1.96
CA TYR A 174 22.10 -2.49 -0.93
C TYR A 174 21.66 -1.26 -0.05
N GLU A 175 20.45 -1.35 0.53
CA GLU A 175 19.72 -0.53 1.56
C GLU A 175 20.39 -0.49 2.99
N ASN A 176 19.97 0.20 4.08
CA ASN A 176 18.71 0.83 4.60
C ASN A 176 18.96 2.26 5.24
N GLU A 177 18.56 2.85 6.41
CA GLU A 177 17.88 2.61 7.74
C GLU A 177 17.36 3.97 8.35
N GLY A 178 16.60 4.06 9.48
CA GLY A 178 16.42 5.38 10.18
C GLY A 178 15.47 5.76 11.38
N ASN A 179 14.74 4.89 12.09
CA ASN A 179 14.01 5.03 13.41
C ASN A 179 13.05 6.22 13.77
N TYR A 180 11.87 5.91 14.36
CA TYR A 180 11.27 6.45 15.64
C TYR A 180 9.73 6.66 15.68
N PHE A 181 9.12 6.30 16.83
CA PHE A 181 7.77 6.61 17.37
C PHE A 181 6.55 5.80 16.89
N LEU A 182 5.89 5.06 17.81
CA LEU A 182 4.54 4.46 17.63
C LEU A 182 3.60 4.61 18.84
N VAL A 183 2.37 5.13 18.62
CA VAL A 183 1.31 5.22 19.67
C VAL A 183 -0.13 4.97 19.14
N ASN A 184 -0.32 4.69 17.84
CA ASN A 184 -1.63 4.94 17.19
C ASN A 184 -2.65 3.77 17.14
N VAL A 185 -2.23 2.50 17.27
CA VAL A 185 -3.15 1.34 17.09
C VAL A 185 -4.27 1.32 18.14
N TYR A 186 -3.95 1.48 19.42
CA TYR A 186 -4.95 1.49 20.50
C TYR A 186 -5.93 2.68 20.37
N GLN A 187 -5.51 3.78 19.76
CA GLN A 187 -6.38 4.94 19.55
C GLN A 187 -7.42 4.69 18.43
N PHE A 188 -7.11 3.83 17.45
CA PHE A 188 -8.06 3.40 16.41
C PHE A 188 -9.14 2.46 16.94
N LEU A 189 -8.77 1.47 17.76
CA LEU A 189 -9.72 0.54 18.38
C LEU A 189 -10.73 1.24 19.31
N ASN A 190 -10.38 2.42 19.82
CA ASN A 190 -11.23 3.31 20.62
C ASN A 190 -11.99 4.38 19.80
N PHE A 191 -11.84 4.42 18.46
CA PHE A 191 -12.49 5.41 17.59
C PHE A 191 -13.59 4.82 16.67
N ILE A 192 -13.61 3.49 16.50
CA ILE A 192 -14.59 2.79 15.64
C ILE A 192 -15.88 2.38 16.38
N ILE A 193 -15.94 2.56 17.70
CA ILE A 193 -17.03 2.11 18.59
C ILE A 193 -17.44 3.26 19.51
#